data_AF-I1YED0-F1
#
_entry.id   AF-I1YED0-F1
#
_cell.length_a   1.000
_cell.length_b   1.000
_cell.length_c   1.000
_cell.angle_alpha   90.00
_cell.angle_beta   90.00
_cell.angle_gamma   90.00
#
_symmetry.space_group_name_H-M   'P 1'
#
loop_
_entity.id
_entity.type
_entity.pdbx_description
1 polymer ?
#
loop_
_entity_poly.entity_id
_entity_poly.type
_entity_poly.pdbx_seq_one_letter_code
_entity_poly.pdbx_strand_id
1 'polypeptide(L)' 'MLFRQMNTPIQEAMENAMGNVTRGLLLSAYQQPVEETNEGKQKAIDDFKSQTYQECILQME' A
#
# COMPACT_ATOMS: atom_id res chain seq x y z
N MET A 1 -1.35 -0.96 1.29
CA MET A 1 -1.04 -0.07 2.42
C MET A 1 -1.71 -0.46 3.73
N LEU A 2 -3.03 -0.77 3.75
CA LEU A 2 -3.73 -1.16 4.99
C LEU A 2 -3.03 -2.29 5.77
N PHE A 3 -2.76 -3.44 5.14
CA PHE A 3 -2.05 -4.55 5.77
C PHE A 3 -0.70 -4.13 6.39
N ARG A 4 0.05 -3.27 5.70
CA ARG A 4 1.33 -2.76 6.21
C ARG A 4 1.13 -1.95 7.50
N GLN A 5 0.19 -0.99 7.50
CA GLN A 5 -0.07 -0.12 8.66
C GLN A 5 -0.67 -0.86 9.87
N MET A 6 -1.22 -2.06 9.64
CA MET A 6 -1.65 -2.98 10.69
C MET A 6 -0.54 -3.91 11.19
N ASN A 7 0.70 -3.76 10.71
CA ASN A 7 1.83 -4.66 10.99
C ASN A 7 1.54 -6.13 10.63
N THR A 8 0.65 -6.38 9.67
CA THR A 8 0.47 -7.73 9.12
C THR A 8 1.79 -8.18 8.48
N PRO A 9 2.23 -9.44 8.66
CA PRO A 9 3.36 -9.98 7.93
C PRO A 9 3.10 -10.02 6.42
N ILE A 10 4.14 -9.76 5.61
CA ILE A 10 3.98 -9.69 4.16
C ILE A 10 3.51 -11.01 3.55
N GLN A 11 3.94 -12.14 4.10
CA GLN A 11 3.53 -13.47 3.65
C GLN A 11 2.01 -13.67 3.79
N GLU A 12 1.44 -13.32 4.95
CA GLU A 12 0.01 -13.40 5.22
C GLU A 12 -0.78 -12.44 4.32
N ALA A 13 -0.27 -11.22 4.12
CA ALA A 13 -0.94 -10.25 3.24
C ALA A 13 -0.90 -10.67 1.76
N MET A 14 0.12 -11.41 1.32
CA MET A 14 0.24 -11.93 -0.05
C MET A 14 -0.75 -13.06 -0.35
N GLU A 15 -1.09 -13.88 0.65
CA GLU A 15 -2.13 -14.92 0.54
C GLU A 15 -3.51 -14.30 0.30
N ASN A 16 -3.75 -13.12 0.88
CA ASN A 16 -4.99 -12.37 0.74
C ASN A 16 -5.02 -11.44 -0.49
N ALA A 17 -3.90 -11.24 -1.18
CA ALA A 17 -3.82 -10.38 -2.35
C ALA A 17 -4.21 -11.12 -3.64
N MET A 18 -5.34 -10.73 -4.24
CA MET A 18 -5.83 -11.32 -5.49
C MET A 18 -5.13 -10.74 -6.73
N GLY A 19 -4.33 -11.57 -7.41
CA GLY A 19 -3.71 -11.24 -8.69
C GLY A 19 -2.39 -10.46 -8.58
N ASN A 20 -1.67 -10.39 -9.70
CA ASN A 20 -0.30 -9.86 -9.73
C ASN A 20 -0.24 -8.34 -9.53
N VAL A 21 -1.24 -7.59 -10.02
CA VAL A 21 -1.32 -6.13 -9.83
C VAL A 21 -1.44 -5.81 -8.34
N THR A 22 -2.37 -6.46 -7.64
CA THR A 22 -2.58 -6.29 -6.20
C THR A 22 -1.35 -6.68 -5.40
N ARG A 23 -0.65 -7.76 -5.79
CA ARG A 23 0.61 -8.18 -5.16
C ARG A 23 1.72 -7.16 -5.37
N GLY A 24 1.86 -6.59 -6.57
CA GLY A 24 2.83 -5.53 -6.84
C GLY A 24 2.61 -4.30 -5.96
N LEU A 25 1.36 -3.83 -5.88
CA LEU A 25 0.99 -2.72 -4.99
C LEU A 25 1.21 -3.04 -3.51
N LEU A 26 0.99 -4.30 -3.12
CA LEU A 26 1.28 -4.76 -1.77
C LEU A 26 2.78 -4.67 -1.47
N LEU A 27 3.64 -5.19 -2.36
CA LEU A 27 5.09 -5.13 -2.20
C LEU A 27 5.58 -3.67 -2.05
N SER A 28 5.09 -2.75 -2.89
CA SER A 28 5.42 -1.33 -2.79
C SER A 28 4.97 -0.72 -1.46
N ALA A 29 3.80 -1.11 -0.96
CA ALA A 29 3.33 -0.64 0.35
C ALA A 29 4.22 -1.13 1.51
N TYR A 30 4.81 -2.32 1.44
CA TYR A 30 5.67 -2.85 2.51
C TYR A 30 7.06 -2.21 2.58
N GLN A 31 7.45 -1.45 1.55
CA GLN A 31 8.67 -0.63 1.58
C GLN A 31 8.48 0.67 2.39
N GLN A 32 7.23 1.03 2.69
CA GLN A 32 6.88 2.24 3.42
C GLN A 32 6.97 2.03 4.95
N PRO A 33 7.29 3.08 5.72
CA PRO A 33 7.28 3.04 7.18
C PRO A 33 5.87 2.80 7.72
N VAL A 34 5.79 2.33 8.98
CA VAL A 34 4.53 2.23 9.72
C VAL A 34 4.41 3.40 10.64
N GLU A 35 3.26 4.05 10.58
CA GLU A 35 2.94 5.19 11.41
C GLU A 35 2.47 4.73 12.80
N GLU A 36 2.83 5.50 13.82
CA GLU A 36 2.50 5.16 15.22
C GLU A 36 1.06 5.53 15.57
N THR A 37 0.56 6.63 15.02
CA THR A 37 -0.79 7.16 15.31
C THR A 37 -1.82 6.67 14.30
N ASN A 38 -3.09 6.56 14.73
CA ASN A 38 -4.17 6.18 13.82
C ASN A 38 -4.37 7.20 12.69
N GLU A 39 -4.22 8.49 13.00
CA GLU A 39 -4.27 9.58 12.03
C GLU A 39 -3.14 9.46 11.01
N GLY A 40 -1.92 9.18 11.46
CA GLY A 40 -0.76 8.93 10.60
C GLY A 40 -0.99 7.74 9.68
N LYS A 41 -1.47 6.61 10.22
CA LYS A 41 -1.78 5.40 9.42
C LYS A 41 -2.79 5.69 8.32
N GLN A 42 -3.86 6.41 8.65
CA GLN A 42 -4.89 6.78 7.66
C GLN A 42 -4.32 7.71 6.59
N LYS A 43 -3.55 8.72 7.00
CA LYS A 43 -2.87 9.62 6.07
C LYS A 43 -1.92 8.88 5.13
N ALA A 44 -1.08 7.98 5.66
CA ALA A 44 -0.17 7.18 4.85
C ALA A 44 -0.90 6.27 3.85
N ILE A 45 -2.09 5.77 4.19
CA ILE A 45 -2.96 5.03 3.27
C ILE A 45 -3.47 5.94 2.15
N ASP A 46 -3.93 7.14 2.47
CA ASP A 46 -4.52 8.05 1.49
C ASP A 46 -3.46 8.70 0.58
N ASP A 47 -2.28 9.01 1.12
CA ASP A 47 -1.12 9.46 0.35
C ASP A 47 -0.68 8.37 -0.64
N PHE A 48 -0.58 7.11 -0.18
CA PHE A 48 -0.22 5.97 -1.04
C PHE A 48 -1.22 5.77 -2.19
N LYS A 49 -2.52 5.89 -1.93
CA LYS A 49 -3.56 5.81 -2.99
C LYS A 49 -3.39 6.94 -4.00
N SER A 50 -3.23 8.16 -3.50
CA SER A 50 -3.09 9.36 -4.32
C SER A 50 -1.87 9.26 -5.24
N GLN A 51 -0.73 8.87 -4.68
CA GLN A 51 0.51 8.66 -5.43
C GLN A 51 0.34 7.58 -6.51
N THR A 52 -0.16 6.39 -6.13
CA THR A 52 -0.36 5.29 -7.08
C THR A 52 -1.25 5.71 -8.24
N TYR A 53 -2.34 6.44 -7.94
CA TYR A 53 -3.28 6.91 -8.96
C TYR A 53 -2.62 7.91 -9.92
N GLN A 54 -1.85 8.87 -9.40
CA GLN A 54 -1.13 9.83 -10.24
C GLN A 54 -0.08 9.15 -11.12
N GLU A 55 0.68 8.20 -10.57
CA GLU A 55 1.65 7.41 -11.34
C GLU A 55 0.98 6.61 -12.46
N CYS A 56 -0.20 6.03 -12.20
CA CYS A 56 -0.97 5.34 -13.24
C CYS A 56 -1.45 6.30 -14.34
N ILE A 57 -1.90 7.51 -14.01
CA ILE A 57 -2.31 8.51 -15.01
C ILE A 57 -1.12 8.94 -15.88
N LEU A 58 0.02 9.25 -15.25
CA LEU A 58 1.21 9.71 -15.96
C LEU A 58 1.79 8.67 -16.92
N GLN A 59 1.57 7.38 -16.67
CA GLN A 59 1.98 6.30 -17.57
C GLN A 59 1.04 6.10 -18.77
N MET A 60 -0.12 6.76 -18.78
CA MET A 60 -1.08 6.72 -19.90
C MET A 60 -0.89 7.86 -20.91
N GLU A 61 -0.08 8.86 -20.58
CA GLU A 61 0.36 9.96 -21.46
C GLU A 61 1.65 9.62 -22.21
#